data_AF-A0A7K5J472-F1
#
_entry.id   AF-A0A7K5J472-F1
#
_cell.length_a   1.000
_cell.length_b   1.000
_cell.length_c   1.000
_cell.angle_alpha   90.00
_cell.angle_beta   90.00
_cell.angle_gamma   90.00
#
_symmetry.space_group_name_H-M   'P 1'
#
loop_
_entity.id
_entity.type
_entity.pdbx_description
1 polymer ?
#
loop_
_entity_poly.entity_id
_entity_poly.type
_entity_poly.pdbx_seq_one_letter_code
_entity_poly.pdbx_strand_id
1 'polypeptide(L)' 'LQEIRRYQSSTRLLLRPGPFARLVNAYLCSLHARRVTLFPKDLQLARRLRGLEGGG' A
#
# COMPACT_ATOMS: atom_id res chain seq x y z
N LEU A 1 -13.01 1.42 -12.66
CA LEU A 1 -13.32 0.13 -11.98
C LEU A 1 -12.72 -1.09 -12.70
N GLN A 2 -12.77 -1.17 -14.04
CA GLN A 2 -12.23 -2.31 -14.81
C GLN A 2 -10.72 -2.55 -14.58
N GLU A 3 -9.94 -1.47 -14.45
CA GLU A 3 -8.49 -1.54 -14.23
C GLU A 3 -8.12 -2.16 -12.87
N ILE A 4 -8.86 -1.80 -11.81
CA ILE A 4 -8.72 -2.41 -10.47
C ILE A 4 -9.02 -3.91 -10.54
N ARG A 5 -10.10 -4.30 -11.23
CA ARG A 5 -10.48 -5.70 -11.40
C ARG A 5 -9.41 -6.50 -12.16
N ARG A 6 -8.81 -5.92 -13.21
CA ARG A 6 -7.71 -6.52 -13.98
C ARG A 6 -6.48 -6.82 -13.13
N TYR A 7 -6.14 -5.92 -12.21
CA TYR A 7 -4.98 -6.11 -11.32
C TYR A 7 -5.29 -6.92 -10.06
N GLN A 8 -6.54 -6.99 -9.63
CA GLN A 8 -6.99 -7.91 -8.57
C GLN A 8 -7.16 -9.36 -9.06
N SER A 9 -7.39 -9.58 -10.36
CA SER A 9 -7.55 -10.91 -10.95
C SER A 9 -6.23 -11.58 -11.35
N SER A 10 -5.09 -10.88 -11.23
CA SER A 10 -3.76 -11.39 -11.59
C SER A 10 -2.85 -11.41 -10.37
N THR A 11 -2.17 -12.53 -10.14
CA THR A 11 -1.13 -12.65 -9.10
C THR A 11 0.23 -12.12 -9.56
N ARG A 12 0.34 -11.69 -10.83
CA ARG A 12 1.57 -11.12 -11.38
C ARG A 12 1.73 -9.71 -10.84
N LEU A 13 2.65 -9.55 -9.89
CA LEU A 13 2.95 -8.24 -9.33
C LEU A 13 3.45 -7.31 -10.44
N LEU A 14 2.77 -6.17 -10.64
CA LEU A 14 3.22 -5.11 -11.56
C LEU A 14 4.49 -4.41 -11.06
N LEU A 15 4.76 -4.55 -9.76
CA LEU A 15 5.87 -3.96 -9.04
C LEU A 15 6.62 -5.08 -8.31
N ARG A 16 7.87 -4.83 -7.88
CA ARG A 16 8.53 -5.78 -6.97
C ARG A 16 7.70 -5.92 -5.66
N PRO A 17 7.79 -7.08 -4.95
CA PRO A 17 7.01 -7.34 -3.75
C PRO A 17 7.12 -6.25 -2.65
N GLY A 18 8.33 -5.69 -2.46
CA GLY A 18 8.59 -4.66 -1.45
C GLY A 18 7.73 -3.38 -1.63
N PRO A 19 7.81 -2.69 -2.79
CA PRO A 19 6.95 -1.56 -3.11
C PRO A 19 5.45 -1.85 -2.94
N PHE A 20 4.97 -3.02 -3.37
CA PHE A 20 3.56 -3.39 -3.26
C PHE A 20 3.13 -3.54 -1.79
N ALA A 21 3.91 -4.26 -0.98
CA ALA A 21 3.64 -4.40 0.44
C ALA A 21 3.58 -3.04 1.15
N ARG A 22 4.41 -2.06 0.75
CA ARG A 22 4.38 -0.69 1.33
C ARG A 22 3.07 0.02 1.03
N LEU A 23 2.55 -0.11 -0.19
CA LEU A 23 1.27 0.48 -0.58
C LEU A 23 0.08 -0.15 0.17
N VAL A 24 0.08 -1.47 0.35
CA VAL A 24 -0.96 -2.17 1.12
C VAL A 24 -1.00 -1.65 2.55
N ASN A 25 0.14 -1.52 3.23
CA ASN A 25 0.17 -1.00 4.60
C ASN A 25 -0.30 0.46 4.70
N ALA A 26 0.05 1.30 3.72
CA ALA A 26 -0.46 2.66 3.66
C ALA A 26 -1.97 2.69 3.48
N TYR A 27 -2.53 1.78 2.68
CA TYR A 27 -3.97 1.68 2.47
C TYR A 27 -4.72 1.23 3.73
N LEU A 28 -4.12 0.35 4.55
CA LEU A 28 -4.67 0.03 5.86
C LEU A 28 -4.71 1.25 6.79
N CYS A 29 -3.72 2.14 6.71
CA CYS A 29 -3.71 3.39 7.48
C CYS A 29 -4.82 4.36 7.02
N SER A 30 -5.09 4.47 5.71
CA SER A 30 -6.19 5.31 5.22
C SER A 30 -7.55 4.74 5.64
N LEU A 31 -7.73 3.43 5.58
CA LEU A 31 -8.95 2.75 6.03
C LEU A 31 -9.20 2.94 7.54
N HIS A 32 -8.15 2.84 8.36
CA HIS A 32 -8.25 3.12 9.81
C HIS A 32 -8.77 4.54 10.09
N ALA A 33 -8.37 5.51 9.26
CA ALA A 33 -8.86 6.88 9.33
C ALA A 33 -10.20 7.11 8.60
N ARG A 34 -10.95 6.03 8.26
CA ARG A 34 -12.21 6.06 7.50
C ARG A 34 -12.13 6.78 6.15
N ARG A 35 -10.98 6.70 5.48
CA ARG A 35 -10.74 7.29 4.14
C ARG A 35 -10.45 6.20 3.12
N VAL A 36 -11.03 6.35 1.93
CA VAL A 36 -10.74 5.48 0.77
C VAL A 36 -9.61 6.04 -0.11
N THR A 37 -9.32 7.33 0.02
CA THR A 37 -8.21 8.01 -0.67
C THR A 37 -6.93 7.89 0.15
N LEU A 38 -5.82 7.50 -0.49
CA LEU A 38 -4.50 7.52 0.10
C LEU A 38 -3.95 8.95 0.18
N PHE A 39 -3.36 9.32 1.32
CA PHE A 39 -2.68 10.58 1.51
C PHE A 39 -1.22 10.37 1.91
N PRO A 40 -0.32 11.36 1.70
CA PRO A 40 1.09 11.25 2.08
C PRO A 40 1.31 10.86 3.55
N LYS A 41 0.45 11.33 4.46
CA LYS A 41 0.47 10.97 5.89
C LYS A 41 0.29 9.47 6.15
N ASP A 42 -0.47 8.78 5.30
CA ASP A 42 -0.71 7.33 5.42
C ASP A 42 0.54 6.54 5.02
N LEU A 43 1.25 6.98 3.98
CA LEU A 43 2.55 6.42 3.61
C LEU A 43 3.61 6.69 4.67
N GLN A 44 3.66 7.91 5.21
CA GLN A 44 4.59 8.28 6.27
C GLN A 44 4.37 7.44 7.53
N LEU A 45 3.10 7.28 7.94
CA LEU A 45 2.73 6.44 9.07
C LEU A 45 3.09 4.98 8.83
N ALA A 46 2.73 4.41 7.67
CA ALA A 46 3.06 3.03 7.33
C ALA A 46 4.57 2.76 7.29
N ARG A 47 5.37 3.73 6.87
CA ARG A 47 6.84 3.66 6.94
C ARG A 47 7.34 3.71 8.38
N ARG A 48 6.80 4.61 9.20
CA ARG A 48 7.18 4.76 10.61
C ARG A 48 6.85 3.50 11.42
N LEU A 49 5.70 2.88 11.17
CA LEU A 49 5.26 1.64 11.83
C LEU A 49 6.09 0.41 11.41
N ARG A 50 6.68 0.41 10.22
CA ARG A 50 7.50 -0.72 9.72
C ARG A 50 8.93 -0.72 10.29
N GLY A 51 9.41 0.39 10.86
CA GLY A 51 10.79 0.51 11.32
C GLY A 51 11.82 0.51 10.18
N LEU A 52 13.12 0.54 10.54
CA LEU A 52 14.24 0.63 9.59
C LEU A 52 14.47 -0.66 8.77
N GLU A 53 13.82 -1.78 9.10
CA GLU A 53 14.05 -3.07 8.44
C GLU A 53 13.41 -3.23 7.05
N GLY A 54 12.59 -2.27 6.62
CA GLY A 54 11.89 -2.31 5.32
C GLY A 54 12.58 -1.58 4.15
N GLY A 55 13.83 -1.15 4.34
CA GLY A 55 14.62 -0.39 3.38
C GLY A 55 15.83 -1.16 2.87
N GLY A 56 15.59 -2.19 2.05
CA GLY A 56 16.58 -2.94 1.27
C GLY A 56 15.90 -3.63 0.11
#